data_AF-A0A2D8HUU1-F1
#
_entry.id   AF-A0A2D8HUU1-F1
#
_cell.length_a   1.000
_cell.length_b   1.000
_cell.length_c   1.000
_cell.angle_alpha   90.00
_cell.angle_beta   90.00
_cell.angle_gamma   90.00
#
_symmetry.space_group_name_H-M   'P 1'
#
loop_
_entity.id
_entity.type
_entity.pdbx_description
1 polymer ?
#
loop_
_entity_poly.entity_id
_entity_poly.type
_entity_poly.pdbx_seq_one_letter_code
_entity_poly.pdbx_strand_id
1 'polypeptide(L)'
;MRITIIHICIILFMVAYPAYADQMVFKFKSPSFSGQATSSHYLTIENQTFNRKQAIKEEIKAYKEELEREAQNTTLARFIRNLESRIYAQLSRQLVDNLFGETPQESGTLELEGNVIEYETDGDQITLTITDSDGGTTTIVVPIGSFTF
;
A
#
# COMPACT_ATOMS: atom_id res chain seq x y z
N MET A 1 -63.44 61.67 37.34
CA MET A 1 -63.34 61.33 35.90
C MET A 1 -62.20 62.03 35.18
N ARG A 2 -61.98 63.35 35.35
CA ARG A 2 -60.87 64.08 34.70
C ARG A 2 -59.47 63.70 35.20
N ILE A 3 -59.31 63.51 36.51
CA ILE A 3 -58.01 63.16 37.13
C ILE A 3 -57.56 61.74 36.73
N THR A 4 -58.49 60.78 36.66
CA THR A 4 -58.19 59.40 36.23
C THR A 4 -57.71 59.33 34.78
N ILE A 5 -58.27 60.14 33.89
CA ILE A 5 -57.82 60.22 32.48
C ILE A 5 -56.39 60.73 32.39
N ILE A 6 -56.03 61.73 33.21
CA ILE A 6 -54.66 62.28 33.25
C ILE A 6 -53.65 61.22 33.71
N HIS A 7 -53.98 60.45 34.75
CA HIS A 7 -53.11 59.36 35.21
C HIS A 7 -52.94 58.27 34.16
N ILE A 8 -54.01 57.93 33.44
CA ILE A 8 -53.96 56.94 32.34
C ILE A 8 -53.08 57.44 31.20
N CYS A 9 -53.17 58.72 30.81
CA CYS A 9 -52.31 59.31 29.78
C CYS A 9 -50.83 59.34 30.18
N ILE A 10 -50.53 59.64 31.45
CA ILE A 10 -49.15 59.62 31.97
C ILE A 10 -48.58 58.20 31.92
N ILE A 11 -49.38 57.20 32.33
CA ILE A 11 -48.98 55.79 32.25
C ILE A 11 -48.74 55.39 30.80
N LEU A 12 -49.63 55.75 29.87
CA LEU A 12 -49.49 55.43 28.45
C LEU A 12 -48.21 56.04 27.84
N PHE A 13 -47.85 57.25 28.26
CA PHE A 13 -46.62 57.92 27.81
C PHE A 13 -45.36 57.27 28.35
N MET A 14 -45.39 56.72 29.58
CA MET A 14 -44.27 55.99 30.16
C MET A 14 -44.00 54.63 29.49
N VAL A 15 -45.00 53.99 28.87
CA VAL A 15 -44.81 52.70 28.19
C VAL A 15 -44.32 52.84 26.74
N ALA A 16 -44.27 54.06 26.20
CA ALA A 16 -43.92 54.33 24.81
C ALA A 16 -42.41 54.47 24.56
N TYR A 17 -41.58 53.57 25.12
CA TYR A 17 -40.15 53.54 24.83
C TYR A 17 -39.85 52.83 23.50
N PRO A 18 -39.01 53.39 22.62
CA PRO A 18 -38.57 52.69 21.42
C PRO A 18 -37.70 51.48 21.80
N ALA A 19 -38.02 50.32 21.25
CA ALA A 19 -37.17 49.14 21.39
C ALA A 19 -35.93 49.27 20.49
N TYR A 20 -34.75 49.32 21.09
CA TYR A 20 -33.49 49.26 20.36
C TYR A 20 -33.21 47.80 19.97
N ALA A 21 -33.32 47.50 18.68
CA ALA A 21 -32.90 46.22 18.11
C ALA A 21 -31.55 46.41 17.40
N ASP A 22 -30.59 45.53 17.67
CA ASP A 22 -29.29 45.52 17.02
C ASP A 22 -29.29 44.56 15.82
N GLN A 23 -28.41 44.81 14.84
CA GLN A 23 -28.30 43.95 13.66
C GLN A 23 -27.58 42.65 14.01
N MET A 24 -28.19 41.51 13.70
CA MET A 24 -27.51 40.23 13.79
C MET A 24 -26.47 40.10 12.67
N VAL A 25 -25.19 40.37 12.99
CA VAL A 25 -24.07 40.20 12.06
C VAL A 25 -23.50 38.79 12.20
N PHE A 26 -23.63 37.98 11.16
CA PHE A 26 -22.99 36.67 11.10
C PHE A 26 -21.47 36.82 10.98
N LYS A 27 -20.74 36.19 11.90
CA LYS A 27 -19.28 36.07 11.84
C LYS A 27 -18.91 34.60 11.92
N PHE A 28 -18.03 34.17 11.02
CA PHE A 28 -17.45 32.84 11.10
C PHE A 28 -16.58 32.74 12.37
N LYS A 29 -16.84 31.71 13.18
CA LYS A 29 -16.01 31.40 14.37
C LYS A 29 -14.67 30.75 14.00
N SER A 30 -14.58 30.16 12.80
CA SER A 30 -13.35 29.56 12.30
C SER A 30 -12.38 30.64 11.81
N PRO A 31 -11.13 30.66 12.31
CA PRO A 31 -10.09 31.59 11.85
C PRO A 31 -9.91 31.57 10.33
N SER A 32 -10.11 30.41 9.69
CA SER A 32 -9.93 30.21 8.24
C SER A 32 -10.92 31.00 7.37
N PHE A 33 -12.10 31.35 7.89
CA PHE A 33 -13.18 32.03 7.15
C PHE A 33 -13.48 33.44 7.68
N SER A 34 -12.70 33.91 8.65
CA SER A 34 -12.92 35.18 9.34
C SER A 34 -12.54 36.43 8.54
N GLY A 35 -11.97 36.26 7.32
CA GLY A 35 -11.52 37.36 6.46
C GLY A 35 -10.29 38.13 6.99
N GLN A 36 -9.86 37.84 8.22
CA GLN A 36 -8.59 38.26 8.78
C GLN A 36 -7.49 37.35 8.21
N ALA A 37 -6.35 37.89 7.82
CA ALA A 37 -5.23 37.19 7.15
C ALA A 37 -4.57 36.06 7.98
N THR A 38 -5.23 35.58 9.03
CA THR A 38 -4.84 34.47 9.88
C THR A 38 -4.93 33.11 9.16
N SER A 39 -5.81 32.96 8.16
CA SER A 39 -6.02 31.72 7.42
C SER A 39 -4.77 31.27 6.63
N SER A 40 -3.99 32.20 6.08
CA SER A 40 -2.77 31.90 5.32
C SER A 40 -1.65 31.36 6.21
N HIS A 41 -1.56 31.83 7.45
CA HIS A 41 -0.57 31.35 8.41
C HIS A 41 -0.85 29.90 8.84
N TYR A 42 -2.11 29.57 9.14
CA TYR A 42 -2.52 28.19 9.43
C TYR A 42 -2.27 27.26 8.25
N LEU A 43 -2.63 27.67 7.03
CA LEU A 43 -2.39 26.90 5.82
C LEU A 43 -0.89 26.67 5.57
N THR A 44 -0.05 27.68 5.83
CA THR A 44 1.41 27.56 5.68
C THR A 44 1.98 26.56 6.67
N ILE A 45 1.57 26.63 7.94
CA ILE A 45 2.00 25.66 8.97
C ILE A 45 1.54 24.26 8.60
N GLU A 46 0.29 24.10 8.19
CA GLU A 46 -0.26 22.80 7.81
C GLU A 46 0.55 22.19 6.65
N ASN A 47 0.77 22.95 5.58
CA ASN A 47 1.61 22.52 4.45
C ASN A 47 3.03 22.15 4.88
N GLN A 48 3.65 22.95 5.76
CA GLN A 48 4.98 22.62 6.29
C GLN A 48 4.98 21.32 7.10
N THR A 49 3.96 21.10 7.95
CA THR A 49 3.86 19.87 8.74
C THR A 49 3.55 18.65 7.88
N PHE A 50 2.71 18.80 6.86
CA PHE A 50 2.41 17.75 5.89
C PHE A 50 3.66 17.36 5.11
N ASN A 51 4.37 18.33 4.54
CA ASN A 51 5.62 18.10 3.81
C ASN A 51 6.69 17.45 4.67
N ARG A 52 6.84 17.87 5.94
CA ARG A 52 7.78 17.21 6.88
C ARG A 52 7.39 15.76 7.15
N LYS A 53 6.11 15.47 7.38
CA LYS A 53 5.65 14.09 7.60
C LYS A 53 5.85 13.22 6.36
N GLN A 54 5.63 13.78 5.18
CA GLN A 54 5.85 13.08 3.93
C GLN A 54 7.35 12.80 3.72
N ALA A 55 8.22 13.80 3.90
CA ALA A 55 9.67 13.66 3.76
C ALA A 55 10.23 12.57 4.68
N ILE A 56 9.80 12.53 5.95
CA ILE A 56 10.23 11.49 6.90
C ILE A 56 9.79 10.09 6.45
N LYS A 57 8.58 9.94 5.91
CA LYS A 57 8.10 8.66 5.40
C LYS A 57 8.89 8.20 4.18
N GLU A 58 9.17 9.11 3.26
CA GLU A 58 9.97 8.84 2.07
C GLU A 58 11.40 8.47 2.45
N GLU A 59 12.01 9.17 3.41
CA GLU A 59 13.33 8.87 3.95
C GLU A 59 13.37 7.47 4.59
N ILE A 60 12.42 7.13 5.46
CA ILE A 60 12.34 5.78 6.06
C ILE A 60 12.20 4.70 4.99
N LYS A 61 11.39 4.94 3.96
CA LYS A 61 11.21 4.01 2.85
C LYS A 61 12.52 3.83 2.07
N ALA A 62 13.19 4.93 1.73
CA ALA A 62 14.47 4.90 1.03
C ALA A 62 15.54 4.15 1.82
N TYR A 63 15.65 4.37 3.14
CA TYR A 63 16.58 3.61 3.99
C TYR A 63 16.28 2.11 4.02
N LYS A 64 15.01 1.71 4.02
CA LYS A 64 14.64 0.28 3.97
C LYS A 64 15.04 -0.36 2.64
N GLU A 65 14.73 0.30 1.53
CA GLU A 65 15.12 -0.17 0.20
C GLU A 65 16.64 -0.23 0.04
N GLU A 66 17.37 0.73 0.61
CA GLU A 66 18.83 0.71 0.65
C GLU A 66 19.37 -0.49 1.45
N LEU A 67 18.83 -0.75 2.63
CA LEU A 67 19.23 -1.88 3.47
C LEU A 67 18.97 -3.23 2.78
N GLU A 68 17.81 -3.39 2.14
CA GLU A 68 17.48 -4.60 1.36
C GLU A 68 18.44 -4.79 0.19
N ARG A 69 18.75 -3.70 -0.53
CA ARG A 69 19.72 -3.70 -1.63
C ARG A 69 21.12 -4.04 -1.13
N GLU A 70 21.55 -3.53 0.01
CA GLU A 70 22.86 -3.84 0.60
C GLU A 70 22.97 -5.31 1.00
N ALA A 71 21.95 -5.86 1.66
CA ALA A 71 21.88 -7.27 2.01
C ALA A 71 22.02 -8.17 0.77
N GLN A 72 21.33 -7.81 -0.32
CA GLN A 72 21.42 -8.52 -1.59
C GLN A 72 22.77 -8.32 -2.30
N ASN A 73 23.47 -7.19 -2.09
CA ASN A 73 24.73 -6.89 -2.77
C ASN A 73 25.98 -7.43 -2.07
N THR A 74 25.84 -8.05 -0.90
CA THR A 74 26.96 -8.72 -0.23
C THR A 74 27.61 -9.80 -1.12
N THR A 75 28.91 -10.03 -0.94
CA THR A 75 29.67 -11.06 -1.67
C THR A 75 29.07 -12.46 -1.48
N LEU A 76 28.65 -12.76 -0.25
CA LEU A 76 28.00 -14.04 0.07
C LEU A 76 26.67 -14.17 -0.67
N ALA A 77 25.79 -13.17 -0.62
CA ALA A 77 24.51 -13.23 -1.34
C ALA A 77 24.69 -13.36 -2.86
N ARG A 78 25.71 -12.70 -3.43
CA ARG A 78 26.10 -12.88 -4.83
C ARG A 78 26.58 -14.30 -5.11
N PHE A 79 27.40 -14.88 -4.25
CA PHE A 79 27.85 -16.26 -4.39
C PHE A 79 26.67 -17.24 -4.37
N ILE A 80 25.76 -17.09 -3.39
CA ILE A 80 24.56 -17.94 -3.27
C ILE A 80 23.70 -17.84 -4.53
N ARG A 81 23.37 -16.63 -5.02
CA ARG A 81 22.60 -16.49 -6.27
C ARG A 81 23.28 -17.11 -7.49
N ASN A 82 24.60 -16.97 -7.61
CA ASN A 82 25.34 -17.60 -8.70
C ASN A 82 25.34 -19.13 -8.58
N LEU A 83 25.45 -19.65 -7.35
CA LEU A 83 25.38 -21.08 -7.08
C LEU A 83 23.98 -21.62 -7.41
N GLU A 84 22.92 -21.00 -6.90
CA GLU A 84 21.52 -21.31 -7.21
C GLU A 84 21.27 -21.32 -8.72
N SER A 85 21.71 -20.27 -9.43
CA SER A 85 21.54 -20.18 -10.88
C SER A 85 22.24 -21.33 -11.62
N ARG A 86 23.43 -21.73 -11.17
CA ARG A 86 24.16 -22.86 -11.78
C ARG A 86 23.51 -24.19 -11.44
N ILE A 87 23.04 -24.37 -10.21
CA ILE A 87 22.29 -25.54 -9.77
C ILE A 87 21.03 -25.68 -10.63
N TYR A 88 20.21 -24.64 -10.73
CA TYR A 88 19.00 -24.64 -11.56
C TYR A 88 19.28 -24.89 -13.04
N ALA A 89 20.36 -24.35 -13.59
CA ALA A 89 20.75 -24.63 -14.97
C ALA A 89 21.14 -26.10 -15.19
N GLN A 90 21.82 -26.74 -14.23
CA GLN A 90 22.16 -28.16 -14.35
C GLN A 90 20.92 -29.05 -14.16
N LEU A 91 20.05 -28.72 -13.21
CA LEU A 91 18.81 -29.46 -12.97
C LEU A 91 17.85 -29.34 -14.15
N SER A 92 17.72 -28.14 -14.71
CA SER A 92 16.91 -27.92 -15.91
C SER A 92 17.42 -28.76 -17.08
N ARG A 93 18.74 -28.89 -17.26
CA ARG A 93 19.29 -29.80 -18.28
C ARG A 93 18.96 -31.25 -17.99
N GLN A 94 19.18 -31.73 -16.76
CA GLN A 94 18.85 -33.11 -16.39
C GLN A 94 17.36 -33.43 -16.59
N LEU A 95 16.48 -32.50 -16.22
CA LEU A 95 15.04 -32.63 -16.43
C LEU A 95 14.70 -32.69 -17.94
N VAL A 96 15.28 -31.80 -18.74
CA VAL A 96 15.10 -31.80 -20.20
C VAL A 96 15.65 -33.07 -20.83
N ASP A 97 16.83 -33.54 -20.41
CA ASP A 97 17.43 -34.77 -20.90
C ASP A 97 16.58 -36.00 -20.51
N ASN A 98 15.97 -36.01 -19.32
CA ASN A 98 15.08 -37.10 -18.91
C ASN A 98 13.74 -37.07 -19.66
N LEU A 99 13.23 -35.90 -20.02
CA LEU A 99 11.96 -35.73 -20.73
C LEU A 99 12.08 -35.87 -22.26
N PHE A 100 13.21 -35.45 -22.83
CA PHE A 100 13.41 -35.28 -24.27
C PHE A 100 14.74 -35.84 -24.80
N GLY A 101 15.54 -36.49 -23.95
CA GLY A 101 16.79 -37.12 -24.35
C GLY A 101 16.57 -38.44 -25.10
N GLU A 102 17.65 -39.21 -25.27
CA GLU A 102 17.65 -40.42 -26.09
C GLU A 102 16.72 -41.53 -25.55
N THR A 103 16.43 -41.51 -24.25
CA THR A 103 15.47 -42.41 -23.58
C THR A 103 14.49 -41.60 -22.74
N PRO A 104 13.46 -40.99 -23.35
CA PRO A 104 12.52 -40.14 -22.64
C PRO A 104 11.70 -40.96 -21.65
N GLN A 105 11.52 -40.42 -20.44
CA GLN A 105 10.66 -40.99 -19.41
C GLN A 105 9.38 -40.16 -19.27
N GLU A 106 8.23 -40.83 -19.21
CA GLU A 106 6.92 -40.17 -19.07
C GLU A 106 6.70 -39.60 -17.65
N SER A 107 7.44 -40.11 -16.66
CA SER A 107 7.43 -39.59 -15.29
C SER A 107 8.76 -39.86 -14.59
N GLY A 108 9.02 -39.09 -13.53
CA GLY A 108 10.17 -39.30 -12.67
C GLY A 108 10.18 -38.38 -11.45
N THR A 109 11.10 -38.65 -10.54
CA THR A 109 11.24 -37.93 -9.27
C THR A 109 12.67 -37.46 -9.10
N LEU A 110 12.83 -36.21 -8.66
CA LEU A 110 14.10 -35.56 -8.41
C LEU A 110 14.07 -34.92 -7.02
N GLU A 111 15.07 -35.20 -6.19
CA GLU A 111 15.22 -34.56 -4.88
C GLU A 111 16.15 -33.35 -4.97
N LEU A 112 15.73 -32.23 -4.38
CA LEU A 112 16.48 -30.98 -4.33
C LEU A 112 16.43 -30.36 -2.93
N GLU A 113 17.57 -30.34 -2.23
CA GLU A 113 17.72 -29.66 -0.92
C GLU A 113 16.63 -30.00 0.13
N GLY A 114 16.06 -31.21 0.07
CA GLY A 114 14.97 -31.67 0.95
C GLY A 114 13.57 -31.55 0.35
N ASN A 115 13.45 -30.97 -0.85
CA ASN A 115 12.21 -30.87 -1.61
C ASN A 115 12.15 -32.00 -2.65
N VAL A 116 10.97 -32.59 -2.82
CA VAL A 116 10.72 -33.67 -3.79
C VAL A 116 10.01 -33.06 -4.98
N ILE A 117 10.65 -33.13 -6.15
CA ILE A 117 10.12 -32.66 -7.43
C ILE A 117 9.69 -33.87 -8.24
N GLU A 118 8.39 -34.03 -8.44
CA GLU A 118 7.82 -35.04 -9.33
C GLU A 118 7.47 -34.38 -10.65
N TYR A 119 7.75 -35.06 -11.76
CA TYR A 119 7.32 -34.62 -13.08
C TYR A 119 6.56 -35.73 -13.79
N GLU A 120 5.54 -35.33 -14.54
CA GLU A 120 4.75 -36.19 -15.42
C GLU A 120 4.48 -35.46 -16.73
N THR A 121 4.53 -36.18 -17.85
CA THR A 121 4.21 -35.66 -19.18
C THR A 121 3.11 -36.47 -19.84
N ASP A 122 2.08 -35.78 -20.34
CA ASP A 122 0.98 -36.36 -21.13
C ASP A 122 1.20 -36.16 -22.64
N GLY A 123 2.46 -35.90 -23.05
CA GLY A 123 2.84 -35.69 -24.45
C GLY A 123 2.49 -34.31 -25.03
N ASP A 124 1.59 -33.55 -24.40
CA ASP A 124 1.28 -32.14 -24.75
C ASP A 124 1.67 -31.15 -23.64
N GLN A 125 1.61 -31.58 -22.38
CA GLN A 125 1.89 -30.75 -21.20
C GLN A 125 2.74 -31.51 -20.19
N ILE A 126 3.64 -30.78 -19.53
CA ILE A 126 4.45 -31.25 -18.41
C ILE A 126 3.85 -30.69 -17.12
N THR A 127 3.55 -31.57 -16.17
CA THR A 127 3.14 -31.21 -14.82
C THR A 127 4.31 -31.43 -13.88
N LEU A 128 4.74 -30.38 -13.19
CA LEU A 128 5.76 -30.40 -12.16
C LEU A 128 5.08 -30.22 -10.80
N THR A 129 5.27 -31.17 -9.89
CA THR A 129 4.78 -31.11 -8.52
C THR A 129 5.97 -31.01 -7.59
N ILE A 130 6.15 -29.84 -6.98
CA ILE A 130 7.22 -29.56 -6.03
C ILE A 130 6.64 -29.68 -4.63
N THR A 131 7.17 -30.61 -3.84
CA THR A 131 6.82 -30.78 -2.43
C THR A 131 7.96 -30.28 -1.56
N ASP A 132 7.72 -29.23 -0.79
CA ASP A 132 8.69 -28.67 0.15
C ASP A 132 8.85 -29.59 1.37
N SER A 133 10.03 -29.54 1.99
CA SER A 133 10.34 -30.12 3.30
C SER A 133 9.35 -29.73 4.41
N ASP A 134 8.75 -28.54 4.33
CA ASP A 134 7.71 -28.05 5.25
C ASP A 134 6.27 -28.51 4.89
N GLY A 135 6.12 -29.33 3.83
CA GLY A 135 4.85 -29.90 3.40
C GLY A 135 4.00 -29.03 2.46
N GLY A 136 4.54 -27.89 1.99
CA GLY A 136 3.89 -27.07 0.97
C GLY A 136 4.02 -27.69 -0.42
N THR A 137 2.93 -27.78 -1.17
CA THR A 137 2.94 -28.30 -2.55
C THR A 137 2.71 -27.19 -3.56
N THR A 138 3.56 -27.10 -4.57
CA THR A 138 3.42 -26.19 -5.71
C THR A 138 3.35 -27.00 -7.01
N THR A 139 2.29 -26.79 -7.78
CA THR A 139 2.12 -27.44 -9.09
C THR A 139 2.32 -26.43 -10.21
N ILE A 140 3.21 -26.73 -11.14
CA ILE A 140 3.52 -25.92 -12.32
C ILE A 140 3.20 -26.74 -13.55
N VAL A 141 2.31 -26.24 -14.40
CA VAL A 141 1.96 -26.90 -15.67
C VAL A 141 2.56 -26.09 -16.81
N VAL A 142 3.35 -26.74 -17.65
CA VAL A 142 4.05 -26.11 -18.78
C VAL A 142 3.67 -26.83 -20.08
N PRO A 143 3.16 -26.12 -21.11
CA PRO A 143 2.90 -26.72 -22.41
C PRO A 143 4.21 -26.98 -23.15
N ILE A 144 4.34 -28.18 -23.75
CA ILE A 144 5.55 -28.62 -24.44
C ILE A 144 5.85 -27.76 -25.67
N GLY A 145 4.80 -27.24 -26.33
CA GLY A 145 4.94 -26.32 -27.48
C GLY A 145 5.61 -24.97 -27.17
N SER A 146 5.88 -24.65 -25.90
CA SER A 146 6.60 -23.43 -25.50
C SER A 146 8.13 -23.58 -25.52
N PHE A 147 8.64 -24.80 -25.58
CA PHE A 147 10.07 -25.08 -25.68
C PHE A 147 10.49 -25.08 -27.16
N THR A 148 10.79 -23.91 -27.70
CA THR A 148 11.49 -23.80 -28.98
C THR A 148 12.98 -23.98 -28.73
N PHE A 149 13.55 -25.09 -29.18
CA PHE A 149 14.99 -25.37 -29.14
C PHE A 149 15.76 -24.55 -30.19
#